data_AF-A0A3D3Q975-F1
#
_entry.id   AF-A0A3D3Q975-F1
#
_cell.length_a   1.000
_cell.length_b   1.000
_cell.length_c   1.000
_cell.angle_alpha   90.00
_cell.angle_beta   90.00
_cell.angle_gamma   90.00
#
_symmetry.space_group_name_H-M   'P 1'
#
loop_
_entity.id
_entity.type
_entity.pdbx_description
1 polymer ?
#
loop_
_entity_poly.entity_id
_entity_poly.type
_entity_poly.pdbx_seq_one_letter_code
_entity_poly.pdbx_strand_id
1 'polypeptide(L)'
;MCRTEPMANVIMGSGRLDIRMEAGVSERDAMRVFVVARNPQLDTKLPYLVKLPLEDGLVLKAREVWPTTARVYCHPFEEDWPGEPDILEQVPVLHCRRRGAAIDLVLDRPRLARSQFVFTE
;
A
#
# COMPACT_ATOMS: atom_id res chain seq x y z
N MET A 1 -66.10 25.52 -14.81
CA MET A 1 -65.18 25.80 -13.69
C MET A 1 -64.01 24.82 -13.79
N CYS A 2 -62.87 25.37 -14.22
CA CYS A 2 -61.49 24.91 -14.10
C CYS A 2 -61.16 23.42 -14.36
N ARG A 3 -60.94 23.06 -15.64
CA ARG A 3 -59.94 22.06 -16.00
C ARG A 3 -58.62 22.82 -16.18
N THR A 4 -57.62 22.50 -15.38
CA THR A 4 -56.27 23.06 -15.47
C THR A 4 -55.36 21.97 -16.03
N GLU A 5 -54.80 22.18 -17.22
CA GLU A 5 -53.59 21.48 -17.69
C GLU A 5 -52.36 22.07 -16.97
N PRO A 6 -51.19 21.40 -16.93
CA PRO A 6 -50.32 21.47 -18.11
C PRO A 6 -49.46 20.23 -18.40
N MET A 7 -49.10 20.12 -19.69
CA MET A 7 -47.87 19.49 -20.17
C MET A 7 -46.64 20.14 -19.53
N ALA A 8 -45.70 19.33 -19.08
CA ALA A 8 -44.25 19.47 -19.26
C ALA A 8 -43.53 18.70 -18.14
N ASN A 9 -42.68 17.74 -18.50
CA ASN A 9 -41.26 18.07 -18.38
C ASN A 9 -40.37 17.22 -19.29
N VAL A 10 -39.77 17.94 -20.21
CA VAL A 10 -38.45 17.76 -20.81
C VAL A 10 -37.55 16.79 -20.05
N ILE A 11 -37.11 15.75 -20.76
CA ILE A 11 -35.95 14.93 -20.41
C ILE A 11 -34.71 15.66 -20.93
N MET A 12 -33.95 16.30 -20.04
CA MET A 12 -32.51 16.49 -20.23
C MET A 12 -31.85 16.91 -18.91
N GLY A 13 -30.88 16.12 -18.47
CA GLY A 13 -30.17 16.36 -17.22
C GLY A 13 -28.97 15.44 -17.07
N SER A 14 -28.12 15.41 -18.11
CA SER A 14 -26.76 14.87 -18.03
C SER A 14 -25.98 15.67 -16.99
N GLY A 15 -26.02 15.23 -15.73
CA GLY A 15 -25.38 15.88 -14.59
C GLY A 15 -24.22 15.05 -14.07
N ARG A 16 -23.03 15.37 -14.60
CA ARG A 16 -21.69 15.26 -14.00
C ARG A 16 -21.50 14.34 -12.78
N LEU A 17 -20.64 13.36 -13.00
CA LEU A 17 -19.93 12.62 -11.98
C LEU A 17 -18.87 13.53 -11.35
N ASP A 18 -19.15 14.13 -10.21
CA ASP A 18 -18.11 14.59 -9.29
C ASP A 18 -18.50 14.24 -7.85
N ILE A 19 -18.58 12.94 -7.60
CA ILE A 19 -18.44 12.42 -6.25
C ILE A 19 -17.02 12.81 -5.81
N ARG A 20 -16.95 13.86 -5.00
CA ARG A 20 -15.83 14.14 -4.11
C ARG A 20 -15.62 12.92 -3.22
N MET A 21 -14.71 12.02 -3.60
CA MET A 21 -14.29 10.92 -2.74
C MET A 21 -13.11 11.40 -1.89
N GLU A 22 -13.42 12.06 -0.78
CA GLU A 22 -12.47 12.27 0.30
C GLU A 22 -12.20 10.93 1.00
N ALA A 23 -10.91 10.57 1.05
CA ALA A 23 -10.27 9.59 1.96
C ALA A 23 -11.17 8.45 2.50
N GLY A 24 -11.56 7.53 1.64
CA GLY A 24 -12.10 6.23 2.07
C GLY A 24 -11.00 5.18 2.14
N VAL A 25 -10.30 5.08 3.27
CA VAL A 25 -9.53 3.87 3.61
C VAL A 25 -10.57 2.74 3.73
N SER A 26 -10.71 1.93 2.68
CA SER A 26 -11.62 0.78 2.67
C SER A 26 -11.26 -0.17 3.81
N GLU A 27 -12.20 -0.85 4.46
CA GLU A 27 -11.90 -1.88 5.48
C GLU A 27 -10.97 -3.00 4.96
N ARG A 28 -10.89 -3.20 3.64
CA ARG A 28 -9.89 -4.07 2.97
C ARG A 28 -8.46 -3.51 2.94
N ASP A 29 -8.30 -2.22 3.17
CA ASP A 29 -7.04 -1.48 3.23
C ASP A 29 -6.49 -1.45 4.66
N ALA A 30 -7.36 -1.40 5.68
CA ALA A 30 -6.97 -1.51 7.09
C ALA A 30 -6.33 -2.86 7.47
N MET A 31 -6.59 -3.92 6.70
CA MET A 31 -5.95 -5.25 6.88
C MET A 31 -4.55 -5.32 6.25
N ARG A 32 -4.14 -4.31 5.47
CA ARG A 32 -2.86 -4.27 4.79
C ARG A 32 -1.83 -3.66 5.74
N VAL A 33 -1.27 -4.50 6.61
CA VAL A 33 -0.19 -4.08 7.50
C VAL A 33 1.15 -4.38 6.83
N PHE A 34 2.02 -3.38 6.80
CA PHE A 34 3.42 -3.52 6.46
C PHE A 34 4.19 -3.87 7.73
N VAL A 35 4.96 -4.95 7.69
CA VAL A 35 5.69 -5.45 8.85
C VAL A 35 7.18 -5.42 8.55
N VAL A 36 7.97 -4.85 9.45
CA VAL A 36 9.43 -4.86 9.42
C VAL A 36 9.93 -5.74 10.54
N ALA A 37 10.80 -6.68 10.22
CA ALA A 37 11.47 -7.55 11.17
C ALA A 37 12.98 -7.52 10.97
N ARG A 38 13.74 -7.92 12.00
CA ARG A 38 15.17 -8.15 11.86
C ARG A 38 15.43 -9.43 11.09
N ASN A 39 16.39 -9.40 10.18
CA ASN A 39 16.83 -10.60 9.49
C ASN A 39 17.65 -11.47 10.46
N PRO A 40 17.26 -12.74 10.71
CA PRO A 40 18.04 -13.65 11.55
C PRO A 40 19.41 -13.98 10.94
N GLN A 41 19.58 -13.82 9.63
CA GLN A 41 20.85 -14.01 8.94
C GLN A 41 21.78 -12.79 9.18
N LEU A 42 22.71 -12.93 10.12
CA LEU A 42 23.65 -11.86 10.49
C LEU A 42 24.79 -11.66 9.47
N ASP A 43 25.01 -12.61 8.55
CA ASP A 43 26.11 -12.56 7.58
C ASP A 43 25.74 -11.79 6.28
N THR A 44 24.53 -11.25 6.18
CA THR A 44 24.10 -10.50 4.99
C THR A 44 24.19 -9.00 5.17
N LYS A 45 24.47 -8.30 4.06
CA LYS A 45 24.37 -6.83 3.95
C LYS A 45 22.92 -6.32 4.00
N LEU A 46 21.93 -7.20 4.19
CA LEU A 46 20.51 -6.90 4.24
C LEU A 46 19.94 -7.28 5.62
N PRO A 47 20.16 -6.45 6.66
CA PRO A 47 19.83 -6.79 8.04
C PRO A 47 18.33 -6.75 8.37
N TYR A 48 17.47 -6.36 7.43
CA TYR A 48 16.02 -6.22 7.65
C TYR A 48 15.21 -7.11 6.71
N LEU A 49 14.12 -7.65 7.24
CA LEU A 49 13.06 -8.32 6.49
C LEU A 49 11.83 -7.42 6.48
N VAL A 50 11.19 -7.28 5.33
CA VAL A 50 9.95 -6.52 5.20
C VAL A 50 8.89 -7.39 4.56
N LYS A 51 7.71 -7.45 5.18
CA LYS A 51 6.55 -8.16 4.67
C LYS A 51 5.55 -7.15 4.13
N LEU A 52 5.32 -7.23 2.83
CA LEU A 52 4.37 -6.41 2.12
C LEU A 52 3.00 -7.09 2.11
N PRO A 53 1.91 -6.34 2.33
CA PRO A 53 0.55 -6.85 2.15
C PRO A 53 0.20 -6.89 0.66
N LEU A 54 1.03 -7.57 -0.13
CA LEU A 54 0.88 -7.78 -1.56
C LEU A 54 0.84 -9.29 -1.83
N GLU A 55 -0.07 -9.70 -2.70
CA GLU A 55 -0.30 -11.11 -3.05
C GLU A 55 -0.66 -11.91 -1.78
N ASP A 56 0.23 -12.81 -1.33
CA ASP A 56 0.04 -13.65 -0.13
C ASP A 56 0.89 -13.17 1.07
N GLY A 57 1.56 -12.02 0.95
CA GLY A 57 2.49 -11.53 1.96
C GLY A 57 3.94 -11.58 1.50
N LEU A 58 4.22 -10.95 0.35
CA LEU A 58 5.56 -10.89 -0.24
C LEU A 58 6.62 -10.40 0.77
N VAL A 59 7.64 -11.23 1.01
CA VAL A 59 8.74 -10.93 1.93
C VAL A 59 9.99 -10.53 1.15
N LEU A 60 10.62 -9.43 1.56
CA LEU A 60 11.82 -8.91 0.95
C LEU A 60 12.91 -8.70 2.01
N LYS A 61 14.17 -8.97 1.64
CA LYS A 61 15.36 -8.53 2.38
C LYS A 61 15.68 -7.09 1.97
N ALA A 62 15.85 -6.20 2.94
CA ALA A 62 16.19 -4.80 2.72
C ALA A 62 17.45 -4.41 3.49
N ARG A 63 18.21 -3.46 2.94
CA ARG A 63 19.45 -2.95 3.57
C ARG A 63 19.18 -1.97 4.71
N GLU A 64 18.08 -1.24 4.61
CA GLU A 64 17.77 -0.11 5.47
C GLU A 64 16.32 -0.21 5.93
N VAL A 65 16.03 0.43 7.07
CA VAL A 65 14.66 0.54 7.57
C VAL A 65 13.88 1.46 6.64
N TRP A 66 12.68 1.03 6.29
CA TRP A 66 11.80 1.75 5.38
C TRP A 66 10.99 2.84 6.11
N PRO A 67 10.60 3.94 5.42
CA PRO A 67 11.15 4.54 4.22
C PRO A 67 12.05 5.70 4.64
N THR A 68 13.30 5.39 5.00
CA THR A 68 14.31 6.43 5.20
C THR A 68 14.81 6.98 3.86
N THR A 69 14.68 6.21 2.78
CA THR A 69 15.16 6.54 1.43
C THR A 69 14.08 6.30 0.37
N ALA A 70 13.97 7.20 -0.62
CA ALA A 70 12.93 7.12 -1.66
C ALA A 70 12.99 5.82 -2.50
N ARG A 71 14.17 5.19 -2.60
CA ARG A 71 14.37 3.90 -3.27
C ARG A 71 15.12 2.96 -2.33
N VAL A 72 14.46 1.87 -1.95
CA VAL A 72 15.04 0.83 -1.12
C VAL A 72 15.41 -0.35 -2.02
N TYR A 73 16.69 -0.70 -2.02
CA TYR A 73 17.17 -1.90 -2.69
C TYR A 73 16.73 -3.13 -1.89
N CYS A 74 16.08 -4.05 -2.58
CA CYS A 74 15.53 -5.24 -1.97
C CYS A 74 15.77 -6.49 -2.81
N HIS A 75 15.95 -7.60 -2.11
CA HIS A 75 16.02 -8.92 -2.70
C HIS A 75 14.82 -9.75 -2.22
N PRO A 76 14.26 -10.64 -3.06
CA PRO A 76 13.22 -11.56 -2.60
C PRO A 76 13.77 -12.44 -1.48
N PHE A 77 12.94 -12.70 -0.47
CA PHE A 77 13.22 -13.74 0.51
C PHE A 77 12.53 -15.02 0.05
N GLU A 78 13.33 -15.99 -0.40
CA GLU A 78 12.83 -17.28 -0.89
C GLU A 78 12.50 -18.25 0.25
N GLU A 79 12.93 -17.94 1.46
CA GLU A 79 12.60 -18.70 2.67
C GLU A 79 11.27 -18.20 3.25
N ASP A 80 10.63 -19.05 4.05
CA ASP A 80 9.39 -18.68 4.73
C ASP A 80 9.62 -17.60 5.79
N TRP A 81 8.58 -16.83 6.09
CA TRP A 81 8.68 -15.81 7.14
C TRP A 81 9.02 -16.49 8.47
N PRO A 82 10.01 -15.99 9.23
CA PRO A 82 10.44 -16.66 10.45
C PRO A 82 9.27 -16.79 11.44
N GLY A 83 9.13 -17.96 12.07
CA GLY A 83 8.03 -18.24 12.99
C GLY A 83 8.04 -17.34 14.24
N GLU A 84 9.23 -16.92 14.67
CA GLU A 84 9.46 -15.97 15.76
C GLU A 84 10.23 -14.76 15.23
N PRO A 85 9.57 -13.86 14.48
CA PRO A 85 10.20 -12.71 13.87
C PRO A 85 10.44 -11.62 14.92
N ASP A 86 11.64 -11.04 14.95
CA ASP A 86 11.93 -9.85 15.77
C ASP A 86 11.31 -8.62 15.08
N ILE A 87 10.04 -8.35 15.37
CA ILE A 87 9.28 -7.26 14.74
C ILE A 87 9.77 -5.91 15.25
N LEU A 88 10.30 -5.11 14.34
CA LEU A 88 10.79 -3.75 14.60
C LEU A 88 9.70 -2.71 14.39
N GLU A 89 8.87 -2.86 13.36
CA GLU A 89 7.82 -1.89 13.03
C GLU A 89 6.62 -2.57 12.38
N GLN A 90 5.41 -2.08 12.67
CA GLN A 90 4.16 -2.48 12.00
C GLN A 90 3.39 -1.20 11.67
N VAL A 91 3.12 -0.97 10.39
CA VAL A 91 2.46 0.26 9.94
C VAL A 91 1.32 -0.07 8.99
N PRO A 92 0.14 0.55 9.15
CA PRO A 92 -0.93 0.42 8.17
C PRO A 92 -0.50 0.96 6.80
N VAL A 93 -0.99 0.32 5.74
CA VAL A 93 -0.68 0.66 4.36
C VAL A 93 -1.88 1.30 3.70
N LEU A 94 -1.68 2.51 3.16
CA LEU A 94 -2.66 3.22 2.33
C LEU A 94 -2.60 2.79 0.86
N HIS A 95 -1.42 2.39 0.39
CA HIS A 95 -1.22 1.96 -0.98
C HIS A 95 -0.05 1.00 -1.07
N CYS A 96 -0.23 -0.17 -1.69
CA CYS A 96 0.88 -1.05 -2.06
C CYS A 96 0.60 -1.66 -3.43
N ARG A 97 1.49 -1.40 -4.40
CA ARG A 97 1.31 -1.87 -5.76
C ARG A 97 2.63 -2.18 -6.44
N ARG A 98 2.69 -3.34 -7.09
CA ARG A 98 3.78 -3.70 -7.98
C ARG A 98 3.67 -2.97 -9.32
N ARG A 99 4.77 -2.35 -9.74
CA ARG A 99 4.94 -1.62 -11.00
C ARG A 99 6.23 -2.11 -11.69
N GLY A 100 6.12 -3.19 -12.45
CA GLY A 100 7.26 -3.82 -13.12
C GLY A 100 8.25 -4.40 -12.12
N ALA A 101 9.51 -3.98 -12.19
CA ALA A 101 10.59 -4.37 -11.29
C ALA A 101 10.65 -3.54 -9.98
N ALA A 102 9.61 -2.77 -9.69
CA ALA A 102 9.52 -1.98 -8.47
C ALA A 102 8.16 -2.16 -7.78
N ILE A 103 8.09 -1.89 -6.48
CA ILE A 103 6.86 -1.85 -5.69
C ILE A 103 6.75 -0.47 -5.06
N ASP A 104 5.67 0.24 -5.35
CA ASP A 104 5.34 1.50 -4.69
C ASP A 104 4.54 1.16 -3.43
N LEU A 105 5.00 1.66 -2.28
CA LEU A 105 4.30 1.50 -1.01
C LEU A 105 4.15 2.88 -0.34
N VAL A 106 2.95 3.12 0.19
CA VAL A 106 2.53 4.31 0.93
C VAL A 106 1.90 3.85 2.25
N LEU A 107 2.47 4.32 3.35
CA LEU A 107 2.06 4.04 4.72
C LEU A 107 1.14 5.13 5.27
N ASP A 108 0.29 4.76 6.22
CA ASP A 108 -0.59 5.68 6.94
C ASP A 108 0.17 6.41 8.06
N ARG A 109 1.03 7.36 7.69
CA ARG A 109 1.77 8.19 8.67
C ARG A 109 2.13 9.56 8.10
N PRO A 110 2.32 10.58 8.95
CA PRO A 110 2.44 11.96 8.49
C PRO A 110 3.77 12.30 7.81
N ARG A 111 4.83 11.53 8.05
CA ARG A 111 6.18 11.79 7.49
C ARG A 111 6.82 10.48 7.07
N LEU A 112 7.68 10.55 6.05
CA LEU A 112 8.32 9.37 5.49
C LEU A 112 7.24 8.31 5.23
N ALA A 113 6.20 8.67 4.47
CA ALA A 113 5.06 7.78 4.25
C ALA A 113 5.27 6.90 3.02
N ARG A 114 6.11 7.33 2.07
CA ARG A 114 6.24 6.71 0.76
C ARG A 114 7.65 6.24 0.50
N SER A 115 7.78 5.05 -0.07
CA SER A 115 9.00 4.59 -0.74
C SER A 115 8.68 3.73 -1.94
N GLN A 116 9.74 3.43 -2.68
CA GLN A 116 9.72 2.46 -3.74
C GLN A 116 10.74 1.37 -3.43
N PHE A 117 10.30 0.11 -3.38
CA PHE A 117 11.19 -1.04 -3.38
C PHE A 117 11.60 -1.34 -4.82
N VAL A 118 12.88 -1.52 -5.07
CA VAL A 118 13.40 -1.87 -6.39
C VAL A 118 14.16 -3.17 -6.28
N PHE A 119 13.76 -4.14 -7.10
CA PHE A 119 14.48 -5.40 -7.24
C PHE A 119 15.70 -5.17 -8.11
N THR A 120 16.87 -5.58 -7.64
CA THR A 120 18.06 -5.70 -8.49
C THR A 120 18.13 -7.13 -9.01
N GLU A 121 18.37 -7.26 -10.32
CA GLU A 121 18.67 -8.54 -10.98
C GLU A 121 19.92 -9.21 -10.42
#